data_AF-A0A2D9TG91-F1
#
_entry.id   AF-A0A2D9TG91-F1
#
_cell.length_a   1.000
_cell.length_b   1.000
_cell.length_c   1.000
_cell.angle_alpha   90.00
_cell.angle_beta   90.00
_cell.angle_gamma   90.00
#
_symmetry.space_group_name_H-M   'P 1'
#
loop_
_entity.id
_entity.type
_entity.pdbx_description
1 polymer ?
#
loop_
_entity_poly.entity_id
_entity_poly.type
_entity_poly.pdbx_seq_one_letter_code
_entity_poly.pdbx_strand_id
1 'polypeptide(L)'
;FTDVLVQATNDRDVEAIAMTYKERLIEQGREEGLERGLEQGRAEGSRLMLAKLLQLKFGPLDDATEAKLAGASLAQLEAWSERVLTADDLDQVFAS
;
A
#
# COMPACT_ATOMS: atom_id res chain seq x y z
N PHE A 1 -39.85 -9.51 2.40
CA PHE A 1 -38.71 -10.26 2.95
C PHE A 1 -38.03 -9.56 4.13
N THR A 2 -38.72 -8.65 4.84
CA THR A 2 -38.14 -7.90 5.98
C THR A 2 -39.01 -7.90 7.24
N ASP A 3 -40.04 -8.75 7.30
CA ASP A 3 -41.13 -8.61 8.29
C ASP A 3 -41.21 -9.72 9.34
N VAL A 4 -40.10 -10.45 9.60
CA VAL A 4 -40.08 -11.57 10.57
C VAL A 4 -39.00 -11.41 11.66
N LEU A 5 -38.20 -10.34 11.66
CA LEU A 5 -37.09 -10.20 12.62
C LEU A 5 -37.33 -9.22 13.77
N VAL A 6 -38.54 -8.66 13.93
CA VAL A 6 -38.78 -7.62 14.96
C VAL A 6 -39.51 -8.13 16.21
N GLN A 7 -40.06 -9.36 16.23
CA GLN A 7 -41.00 -9.75 17.29
C GLN A 7 -40.54 -10.71 18.39
N ALA A 8 -39.28 -11.14 18.44
CA ALA A 8 -38.78 -11.84 19.65
C ALA A 8 -37.26 -11.82 19.73
N THR A 9 -36.69 -10.67 20.10
CA THR A 9 -35.34 -10.62 20.68
C THR A 9 -35.50 -9.90 22.00
N ASN A 10 -35.23 -10.59 23.11
CA ASN A 10 -35.04 -9.88 24.38
C ASN A 10 -33.86 -8.90 24.17
N ASP A 11 -33.82 -7.77 24.90
CA ASP A 11 -32.75 -6.77 24.78
C ASP A 11 -31.33 -7.38 24.78
N ARG A 12 -31.15 -8.50 25.51
CA ARG A 12 -29.90 -9.30 25.52
C ARG A 12 -29.48 -9.86 24.17
N ASP A 13 -30.42 -10.29 23.33
CA ASP A 13 -30.12 -10.85 22.01
C ASP A 13 -29.73 -9.73 21.05
N VAL A 14 -30.37 -8.56 21.15
CA VAL A 14 -30.00 -7.36 20.39
C VAL A 14 -28.59 -6.90 20.78
N GLU A 15 -28.29 -6.88 22.09
CA GLU A 15 -26.96 -6.52 22.59
C GLU A 15 -25.88 -7.50 22.14
N ALA A 16 -26.14 -8.82 22.21
CA ALA A 16 -25.21 -9.84 21.73
C ALA A 16 -24.93 -9.73 20.23
N ILE A 17 -25.97 -9.47 19.42
CA ILE A 17 -25.83 -9.23 17.99
C ILE A 17 -25.00 -7.97 17.76
N ALA A 18 -25.33 -6.85 18.43
CA ALA A 18 -24.62 -5.59 18.29
C ALA A 18 -23.13 -5.71 18.66
N MET A 19 -22.81 -6.43 19.74
CA MET A 19 -21.44 -6.70 20.15
C MET A 19 -20.68 -7.52 19.10
N THR A 20 -21.30 -8.56 18.55
CA THR A 20 -20.70 -9.38 17.48
C THR A 20 -20.39 -8.58 16.22
N TYR A 21 -21.29 -7.66 15.83
CA TYR A 21 -21.04 -6.78 14.68
C TYR A 21 -19.96 -5.75 14.97
N LYS A 22 -19.93 -5.18 16.19
CA LYS A 22 -18.87 -4.26 16.62
C LYS A 22 -17.49 -4.92 16.55
N GLU A 23 -17.36 -6.14 17.06
CA GLU A 23 -16.11 -6.90 17.00
C GLU A 23 -15.67 -7.16 15.56
N ARG A 24 -16.59 -7.56 14.68
CA ARG A 24 -16.30 -7.74 13.25
C ARG A 24 -15.82 -6.46 12.57
N LEU A 25 -16.46 -5.32 12.83
CA LEU A 25 -16.07 -4.04 12.24
C LEU A 25 -14.69 -3.59 12.73
N ILE A 26 -14.36 -3.82 14.00
CA ILE A 26 -13.03 -3.53 14.55
C ILE A 26 -11.98 -4.42 13.86
N GLU A 27 -12.26 -5.72 13.73
CA GLU A 27 -11.32 -6.64 13.09
C GLU A 27 -11.10 -6.31 11.62
N GLN A 28 -12.19 -6.03 10.86
CA GLN A 28 -12.09 -5.58 9.48
C GLN A 28 -11.29 -4.29 9.35
N GLY A 29 -11.54 -3.30 10.20
CA GLY A 29 -10.77 -2.05 10.21
C GLY A 29 -9.29 -2.27 10.52
N ARG A 30 -8.97 -3.24 11.40
CA ARG A 30 -7.59 -3.63 11.72
C ARG A 30 -6.90 -4.31 10.53
N GLU A 31 -7.59 -5.23 9.87
CA GLU A 31 -7.09 -5.93 8.68
C GLU A 31 -6.85 -4.97 7.52
N GLU A 32 -7.84 -4.13 7.18
CA GLU A 32 -7.72 -3.11 6.13
C GLU A 32 -6.59 -2.11 6.44
N GLY A 33 -6.46 -1.69 7.70
CA GLY A 33 -5.40 -0.77 8.13
C GLY A 33 -4.01 -1.40 7.99
N LEU A 34 -3.88 -2.68 8.34
CA LEU A 34 -2.63 -3.42 8.19
C LEU A 34 -2.26 -3.60 6.71
N GLU A 35 -3.21 -4.00 5.87
CA GLU A 35 -3.00 -4.18 4.43
C GLU A 35 -2.53 -2.87 3.78
N ARG A 36 -3.27 -1.77 3.99
CA ARG A 36 -2.89 -0.44 3.47
C ARG A 36 -1.52 -0.01 3.99
N GLY A 37 -1.22 -0.24 5.26
CA GLY A 37 0.06 0.09 5.86
C GLY A 37 1.23 -0.69 5.25
N LEU A 38 1.03 -1.98 4.98
CA LEU A 38 2.03 -2.83 4.32
C LEU A 38 2.27 -2.42 2.87
N GLU A 39 1.21 -2.13 2.11
CA GLU A 39 1.32 -1.65 0.72
C GLU A 39 2.06 -0.31 0.65
N GLN A 40 1.66 0.66 1.48
CA GLN A 40 2.33 1.97 1.56
C GLN A 40 3.79 1.84 1.98
N GLY A 41 4.06 1.03 3.02
CA GLY A 41 5.41 0.79 3.50
C GLY A 41 6.31 0.12 2.46
N ARG A 42 5.77 -0.82 1.67
CA ARG A 42 6.50 -1.48 0.58
C ARG A 42 6.80 -0.50 -0.55
N ALA A 43 5.83 0.29 -1.00
CA ALA A 43 6.04 1.30 -2.04
C ALA A 43 7.08 2.36 -1.62
N GLU A 44 6.95 2.91 -0.41
CA GLU A 44 7.87 3.91 0.12
C GLU A 44 9.28 3.34 0.31
N GLY A 45 9.39 2.13 0.87
CA GLY A 45 10.67 1.44 1.02
C GLY A 45 11.39 1.19 -0.31
N SER A 46 10.65 0.69 -1.32
CA SER A 46 11.18 0.48 -2.67
C SER A 46 11.63 1.80 -3.31
N ARG A 47 10.86 2.88 -3.14
CA ARG A 47 11.17 4.21 -3.65
C ARG A 47 12.47 4.76 -3.06
N LEU A 48 12.60 4.72 -1.73
CA LEU A 48 13.78 5.20 -1.02
C LEU A 48 15.03 4.39 -1.39
N MET A 49 14.87 3.07 -1.50
CA MET A 49 15.99 2.20 -1.90
C MET A 49 16.44 2.51 -3.33
N LEU A 50 15.50 2.60 -4.28
CA LEU A 50 15.82 2.91 -5.66
C LEU A 50 16.46 4.29 -5.80
N ALA A 51 15.93 5.31 -5.13
CA ALA A 51 16.54 6.65 -5.10
C ALA A 51 18.00 6.59 -4.64
N LYS A 52 18.29 5.83 -3.57
CA LYS A 52 19.65 5.64 -3.08
C LYS A 52 20.54 4.93 -4.10
N LEU A 53 20.05 3.87 -4.77
CA LEU A 53 20.82 3.17 -5.80
C LEU A 53 21.15 4.07 -6.99
N LEU A 54 20.18 4.87 -7.44
CA LEU A 54 20.38 5.82 -8.52
C LEU A 54 21.39 6.91 -8.12
N GLN A 55 21.28 7.44 -6.90
CA GLN A 55 22.24 8.43 -6.39
C GLN A 55 23.67 7.89 -6.31
N LEU A 56 23.82 6.63 -5.88
CA LEU A 56 25.12 5.97 -5.79
C LEU A 56 25.75 5.69 -7.17
N LYS A 57 24.94 5.37 -8.18
CA LYS A 57 25.43 5.00 -9.51
C LYS A 57 25.63 6.21 -10.43
N PHE A 58 24.67 7.14 -10.42
CA PHE A 58 24.59 8.24 -11.38
C PHE A 58 24.85 9.62 -10.77
N GLY A 59 24.95 9.71 -9.43
CA GLY A 59 25.13 10.98 -8.72
C GLY A 59 23.79 11.63 -8.33
N PRO A 60 23.82 12.89 -7.87
CA PRO A 60 22.62 13.59 -7.40
C PRO A 60 21.47 13.56 -8.40
N LEU A 61 20.26 13.31 -7.90
CA LEU A 61 19.05 13.30 -8.72
C LEU A 61 18.51 14.71 -8.86
N ASP A 62 17.94 15.00 -10.03
CA ASP A 62 17.20 16.23 -10.26
C ASP A 62 15.74 16.10 -9.80
N ASP A 63 15.06 17.25 -9.66
CA ASP A 63 13.68 17.31 -9.21
C ASP A 63 12.73 16.47 -10.08
N ALA A 64 13.03 16.38 -11.39
CA ALA A 64 12.24 15.59 -12.33
C ALA A 64 12.33 14.08 -12.04
N THR A 65 13.53 13.59 -11.73
CA THR A 65 13.73 12.19 -11.36
C THR A 65 13.10 11.88 -10.00
N GLU A 66 13.22 12.78 -9.03
CA GLU A 66 12.58 12.60 -7.72
C GLU A 66 11.05 12.56 -7.83
N ALA A 67 10.45 13.46 -8.62
CA ALA A 67 9.02 13.45 -8.90
C ALA A 67 8.57 12.17 -9.61
N LYS A 68 9.38 11.65 -10.55
CA LYS A 68 9.10 10.39 -11.24
C LYS A 68 9.09 9.19 -10.29
N LEU A 69 10.04 9.14 -9.35
CA LEU A 69 10.07 8.11 -8.30
C LEU A 69 8.87 8.22 -7.34
N ALA A 70 8.46 9.44 -6.99
CA ALA A 70 7.31 9.68 -6.12
C ALA A 70 5.97 9.25 -6.74
N GLY A 71 5.82 9.37 -8.06
CA GLY A 71 4.62 8.96 -8.79
C GLY A 71 4.62 7.52 -9.29
N ALA A 72 5.68 6.74 -9.04
CA ALA A 72 5.82 5.40 -9.58
C ALA A 72 5.01 4.37 -8.79
N SER A 73 4.42 3.43 -9.51
CA SER A 73 3.82 2.24 -8.90
C SER A 73 4.89 1.31 -8.35
N LEU A 74 4.52 0.44 -7.40
CA LEU A 74 5.43 -0.56 -6.85
C LEU A 74 6.07 -1.44 -7.94
N ALA A 75 5.29 -1.87 -8.94
CA ALA A 75 5.79 -2.67 -10.05
C ALA A 75 6.84 -1.94 -10.90
N GLN A 76 6.66 -0.63 -11.10
CA GLN A 76 7.68 0.19 -11.79
C GLN A 76 8.95 0.30 -10.95
N LEU A 77 8.82 0.55 -9.64
CA LEU A 77 9.96 0.65 -8.73
C LEU A 77 10.76 -0.67 -8.68
N GLU A 78 10.08 -1.81 -8.67
CA GLU A 78 10.71 -3.14 -8.72
C GLU A 78 11.46 -3.35 -10.05
N ALA A 79 10.81 -3.10 -11.19
CA ALA A 79 11.44 -3.23 -12.51
C ALA A 79 12.66 -2.32 -12.69
N TRP A 80 12.56 -1.06 -12.24
CA TRP A 80 13.67 -0.11 -12.29
C TRP A 80 14.81 -0.50 -11.36
N SER A 81 14.51 -1.10 -10.20
CA SER A 81 15.54 -1.60 -9.26
C SER A 81 16.38 -2.71 -9.87
N GLU A 82 15.79 -3.61 -10.67
CA GLU A 82 16.53 -4.63 -11.40
C GLU A 82 17.39 -4.01 -12.51
N ARG A 83 16.83 -3.07 -13.29
CA ARG A 83 17.55 -2.41 -14.39
C ARG A 83 18.69 -1.53 -13.92
N VAL A 84 18.60 -0.96 -12.71
CA VAL A 84 19.66 -0.11 -12.15
C VAL A 84 21.01 -0.83 -12.10
N LEU A 85 21.01 -2.16 -11.99
CA LEU A 85 22.23 -2.95 -11.90
C LEU A 85 23.02 -2.97 -13.22
N THR A 86 22.35 -2.87 -14.36
CA THR A 86 22.96 -3.03 -15.69
C THR A 86 22.89 -1.78 -16.56
N ALA A 87 21.97 -0.84 -16.29
CA ALA A 87 21.78 0.36 -17.10
C ALA A 87 22.97 1.32 -17.08
N ASP A 88 23.36 1.86 -18.22
CA ASP A 88 24.46 2.83 -18.33
C ASP A 88 24.03 4.26 -17.97
N ASP A 89 22.72 4.55 -18.02
CA ASP A 89 22.13 5.86 -17.77
C ASP A 89 20.71 5.76 -17.19
N LEU A 90 20.13 6.89 -16.78
CA LEU A 90 18.78 6.96 -16.21
C LEU A 90 17.68 6.60 -17.22
N ASP A 91 17.87 6.88 -18.51
CA ASP A 91 16.87 6.59 -19.54
C ASP A 91 16.70 5.08 -19.71
N GLN A 92 17.79 4.32 -19.67
CA GLN A 92 17.78 2.86 -19.69
C GLN A 92 17.11 2.26 -18.44
N VAL A 93 17.28 2.87 -17.26
CA VAL A 93 16.56 2.44 -16.05
C VAL A 93 15.06 2.58 -16.24
N PHE A 94 14.64 3.74 -16.74
CA PHE A 94 13.23 4.12 -16.84
C PHE A 94 12.54 3.67 -18.13
N ALA A 95 13.24 2.95 -19.01
CA ALA A 95 12.65 2.32 -20.19
C ALA A 95 11.43 1.48 -19.78
N SER A 96 10.41 1.37 -20.63
CA SER A 96 9.20 0.59 -20.32
C SER A 96 9.47 -0.90 -20.38
#